data_AF-A0AAE4SWA8-F1
#
_entry.id   AF-A0AAE4SWA8-F1
#
_cell.length_a   1.000
_cell.length_b   1.000
_cell.length_c   1.000
_cell.angle_alpha   90.00
_cell.angle_beta   90.00
_cell.angle_gamma   90.00
#
_symmetry.space_group_name_H-M   'P 1'
#
loop_
_entity.id
_entity.type
_entity.pdbx_description
1 polymer ?
#
loop_
_entity_poly.entity_id
_entity_poly.type
_entity_poly.pdbx_seq_one_letter_code
_entity_poly.pdbx_strand_id
1 'polypeptide(L)'
;MRGDKRREEERREDKKREEETENLFDNYFQIFSEFTKGIKPQPRIDAMHEFAELSPEQRSEAITGAKNYILWYQNSGNDIKFSKNAAVFLKDMIFIDYQEIPEEQSGYDPELGF
;
A
#
# COMPACT_ATOMS: atom_id res chain seq x y z
N MET A 1 13.18 -11.65 -41.33
CA MET A 1 13.12 -12.32 -40.01
C MET A 1 13.65 -11.49 -38.82
N ARG A 2 13.79 -10.15 -38.91
CA ARG A 2 14.19 -9.32 -37.74
C ARG A 2 13.02 -8.72 -36.95
N GLY A 3 11.81 -8.70 -37.50
CA GLY A 3 10.60 -8.16 -36.86
C GLY A 3 9.95 -9.10 -35.84
N ASP A 4 10.00 -10.41 -36.08
CA ASP A 4 9.40 -11.40 -35.15
C ASP A 4 10.15 -11.50 -33.83
N LYS A 5 11.49 -11.45 -33.84
CA LYS A 5 12.30 -11.50 -32.61
C LYS A 5 12.02 -10.32 -31.67
N ARG A 6 11.93 -9.09 -32.19
CA ARG A 6 11.65 -7.90 -31.37
C ARG A 6 10.26 -7.93 -30.73
N ARG A 7 9.23 -8.31 -31.49
CA ARG A 7 7.86 -8.47 -30.96
C ARG A 7 7.72 -9.57 -29.92
N GLU A 8 8.62 -10.56 -29.94
CA GLU A 8 8.63 -11.63 -28.95
C GLU A 8 9.38 -11.23 -27.68
N GLU A 9 10.47 -10.46 -27.80
CA GLU A 9 11.17 -9.84 -26.67
C GLU A 9 10.29 -8.84 -25.92
N GLU A 10 9.62 -7.92 -26.63
CA GLU A 10 8.67 -6.96 -26.04
C GLU A 10 7.57 -7.66 -25.24
N ARG A 11 6.96 -8.71 -25.82
CA ARG A 11 5.92 -9.51 -25.13
C ARG A 11 6.43 -10.26 -23.91
N ARG A 12 7.71 -10.63 -23.86
CA ARG A 12 8.31 -11.28 -22.68
C ARG A 12 8.58 -10.26 -21.57
N GLU A 13 9.04 -9.07 -21.93
CA GLU A 13 9.23 -7.97 -20.98
C GLU A 13 7.91 -7.50 -20.38
N ASP A 14 6.86 -7.37 -21.20
CA ASP A 14 5.51 -7.01 -20.73
C ASP A 14 4.99 -8.01 -19.69
N LYS A 15 5.04 -9.31 -20.01
CA LYS A 15 4.62 -10.37 -19.08
C LYS A 15 5.41 -10.35 -17.77
N LYS A 16 6.72 -10.09 -17.85
CA LYS A 16 7.56 -10.02 -16.65
C LYS A 16 7.15 -8.84 -15.76
N ARG A 17 6.86 -7.67 -16.36
CA ARG A 17 6.36 -6.50 -15.63
C ARG A 17 4.99 -6.75 -15.00
N GLU A 18 4.11 -7.46 -15.69
CA GLU A 18 2.80 -7.86 -15.16
C GLU A 18 2.98 -8.76 -13.92
N GLU A 19 3.80 -9.82 -14.02
CA GLU A 19 4.08 -10.73 -12.90
C GLU A 19 4.74 -10.01 -11.70
N GLU A 20 5.66 -9.09 -11.96
CA GLU A 20 6.25 -8.24 -10.91
C GLU A 20 5.19 -7.36 -10.24
N THR A 21 4.25 -6.81 -11.02
CA THR A 21 3.15 -5.99 -10.49
C THR A 21 2.19 -6.80 -9.62
N GLU A 22 1.82 -8.00 -10.07
CA GLU A 22 0.93 -8.90 -9.32
C GLU A 22 1.56 -9.33 -7.99
N ASN A 23 2.85 -9.69 -7.99
CA ASN A 23 3.58 -10.06 -6.78
C ASN A 23 3.66 -8.88 -5.78
N LEU A 24 3.90 -7.66 -6.27
CA LEU A 24 3.89 -6.46 -5.43
C LEU A 24 2.50 -6.17 -4.87
N PHE A 25 1.46 -6.34 -5.68
CA PHE A 25 0.08 -6.18 -5.24
C PHE A 25 -0.29 -7.19 -4.16
N ASP A 26 0.08 -8.46 -4.31
CA ASP A 26 -0.23 -9.48 -3.30
C ASP A 26 0.45 -9.18 -1.96
N ASN A 27 1.71 -8.71 -1.99
CA ASN A 27 2.40 -8.24 -0.79
C ASN A 27 1.68 -7.06 -0.14
N TYR A 28 1.30 -6.07 -0.95
CA TYR A 28 0.54 -4.90 -0.50
C TYR A 28 -0.81 -5.29 0.11
N PHE A 29 -1.56 -6.16 -0.55
CA PHE A 29 -2.91 -6.55 -0.14
C PHE A 29 -2.91 -7.44 1.09
N GLN A 30 -1.88 -8.29 1.25
CA GLN A 30 -1.72 -9.15 2.42
C GLN A 30 -1.57 -8.32 3.70
N ILE A 31 -0.82 -7.22 3.64
CA ILE A 31 -0.61 -6.30 4.78
C ILE A 31 -1.95 -5.84 5.37
N PHE A 32 -2.88 -5.37 4.54
CA PHE A 32 -4.21 -4.95 4.99
C PHE A 32 -5.12 -6.12 5.38
N SER A 33 -5.04 -7.23 4.65
CA SER A 33 -5.86 -8.42 4.89
C SER A 33 -5.58 -9.06 6.24
N GLU A 34 -4.31 -9.11 6.64
CA GLU A 34 -3.90 -9.60 7.96
C GLU A 34 -4.27 -8.60 9.05
N PHE A 35 -3.97 -7.32 8.86
CA PHE A 35 -4.24 -6.28 9.85
C PHE A 35 -5.72 -6.17 10.25
N THR A 36 -6.64 -6.26 9.28
CA THR A 36 -8.07 -6.12 9.55
C THR A 36 -8.86 -7.43 9.51
N LYS A 37 -8.17 -8.58 9.64
CA LYS A 37 -8.77 -9.91 9.51
C LYS A 37 -9.95 -10.07 10.48
N GLY A 38 -11.13 -10.38 9.95
CA GLY A 38 -12.36 -10.55 10.74
C GLY A 38 -12.99 -9.26 11.26
N ILE A 39 -12.40 -8.09 10.95
CA ILE A 39 -12.88 -6.78 11.40
C ILE A 39 -13.47 -5.98 10.24
N LYS A 40 -12.79 -5.96 9.08
CA LYS A 40 -13.16 -5.12 7.94
C LYS A 40 -12.96 -5.85 6.61
N PRO A 41 -13.90 -5.73 5.66
CA PRO A 41 -13.71 -6.26 4.32
C PRO A 41 -12.60 -5.50 3.58
N GLN A 42 -11.80 -6.24 2.82
CA GLN A 42 -10.76 -5.72 1.93
C GLN A 42 -11.18 -6.00 0.48
N PRO A 43 -11.66 -4.98 -0.27
CA PRO A 43 -12.12 -5.18 -1.64
C PRO A 43 -10.92 -5.37 -2.58
N ARG A 44 -10.52 -6.63 -2.81
CA ARG A 44 -9.32 -6.98 -3.59
C ARG A 44 -9.34 -6.43 -5.01
N ILE A 45 -10.47 -6.51 -5.70
CA ILE A 45 -10.58 -6.05 -7.10
C ILE A 45 -10.38 -4.53 -7.19
N ASP A 46 -11.05 -3.77 -6.32
CA ASP A 46 -10.88 -2.32 -6.29
C ASP A 46 -9.44 -1.94 -5.93
N ALA A 47 -8.84 -2.60 -4.93
CA ALA A 47 -7.45 -2.37 -4.57
C ALA A 47 -6.47 -2.70 -5.71
N MET A 48 -6.74 -3.76 -6.48
CA MET A 48 -5.93 -4.15 -7.63
C MET A 48 -6.00 -3.11 -8.74
N HIS A 49 -7.20 -2.58 -9.02
CA HIS A 49 -7.39 -1.50 -10.00
C HIS A 49 -6.61 -0.26 -9.60
N GLU A 50 -6.77 0.22 -8.36
CA GLU A 50 -6.05 1.40 -7.87
C GLU A 50 -4.51 1.17 -7.86
N PHE A 51 -4.06 -0.04 -7.50
CA PHE A 51 -2.62 -0.36 -7.47
C PHE A 51 -1.99 -0.44 -8.87
N ALA A 52 -2.73 -0.96 -9.85
CA ALA A 52 -2.25 -1.08 -11.23
C ALA A 52 -2.02 0.30 -11.88
N GLU A 53 -2.80 1.31 -11.48
CA GLU A 53 -2.68 2.69 -11.96
C GLU A 53 -1.45 3.44 -11.41
N LEU A 54 -0.84 2.94 -10.33
CA LEU A 54 0.37 3.53 -9.75
C LEU A 54 1.61 3.33 -10.63
N SER A 55 2.52 4.31 -10.59
CA SER A 55 3.87 4.16 -11.14
C SER A 55 4.67 3.09 -10.38
N PRO A 56 5.72 2.50 -10.97
CA PRO A 56 6.59 1.55 -10.28
C PRO A 56 7.14 2.07 -8.93
N GLU A 57 7.50 3.34 -8.87
CA GLU A 57 7.97 4.01 -7.65
C GLU A 57 6.85 4.10 -6.61
N GLN A 58 5.67 4.56 -7.02
CA GLN A 58 4.51 4.69 -6.14
C GLN A 58 4.02 3.35 -5.59
N ARG A 59 4.18 2.24 -6.33
CA ARG A 59 3.88 0.90 -5.82
C ARG A 59 4.78 0.52 -4.66
N SER A 60 6.05 0.90 -4.73
CA SER A 60 7.02 0.68 -3.65
C SER A 60 6.69 1.56 -2.45
N GLU A 61 6.38 2.84 -2.68
CA GLU A 61 5.92 3.79 -1.66
C GLU A 61 4.62 3.31 -1.00
N ALA A 62 3.67 2.74 -1.75
CA ALA A 62 2.41 2.20 -1.23
C ALA A 62 2.64 1.04 -0.24
N ILE A 63 3.61 0.17 -0.52
CA ILE A 63 3.98 -0.93 0.40
C ILE A 63 4.62 -0.38 1.68
N THR A 64 5.56 0.57 1.55
CA THR A 64 6.19 1.23 2.72
C THR A 64 5.14 1.95 3.57
N GLY A 65 4.30 2.76 2.92
CA GLY A 65 3.21 3.49 3.54
C GLY A 65 2.24 2.58 4.27
N ALA A 66 1.84 1.45 3.65
CA ALA A 66 0.94 0.48 4.29
C ALA A 66 1.52 -0.11 5.58
N LYS A 67 2.82 -0.45 5.59
CA LYS A 67 3.51 -0.98 6.77
C LYS A 67 3.54 0.05 7.91
N ASN A 68 3.92 1.29 7.59
CA ASN A 68 4.00 2.36 8.59
C ASN A 68 2.63 2.77 9.11
N TYR A 69 1.62 2.82 8.24
CA TYR A 69 0.23 3.09 8.60
C TYR A 69 -0.30 2.08 9.63
N ILE A 70 -0.05 0.80 9.40
CA ILE A 70 -0.48 -0.26 10.34
C ILE A 70 0.30 -0.20 11.64
N LEU A 71 1.61 0.02 11.57
CA LEU A 71 2.44 0.16 12.76
C LEU A 71 2.01 1.37 13.61
N TRP A 72 1.67 2.49 12.96
CA TRP A 72 1.09 3.64 13.63
C TRP A 72 -0.25 3.30 14.31
N TYR A 73 -1.15 2.57 13.66
CA TYR A 73 -2.40 2.10 14.27
C TYR A 73 -2.17 1.19 15.48
N GLN A 74 -1.22 0.27 15.38
CA GLN A 74 -0.86 -0.65 16.46
C GLN A 74 -0.28 0.07 17.67
N ASN A 75 0.50 1.13 17.43
CA ASN A 75 1.15 1.90 18.49
C ASN A 75 0.20 2.93 19.15
N SER A 76 -0.73 3.50 18.39
CA SER A 76 -1.58 4.59 18.86
C SER A 76 -2.81 4.19 19.68
N GLY A 77 -3.07 2.89 19.79
CA GLY A 77 -4.29 2.39 20.43
C GLY A 77 -5.58 2.75 19.68
N ASN A 78 -5.46 3.27 18.45
CA ASN A 78 -6.59 3.57 17.58
C ASN A 78 -7.36 2.31 17.22
N ASP A 79 -8.69 2.38 17.22
CA ASP A 79 -9.54 1.24 16.90
C ASP A 79 -9.42 0.89 15.39
N ILE A 80 -8.97 -0.34 15.12
CA ILE A 80 -8.77 -0.90 13.77
C ILE A 80 -10.03 -0.78 12.90
N LYS A 81 -11.23 -0.78 13.50
CA LYS A 81 -12.48 -0.60 12.72
C LYS A 81 -12.53 0.73 11.98
N PHE A 82 -11.80 1.75 12.42
CA PHE A 82 -11.73 3.07 11.79
C PHE A 82 -10.58 3.23 10.79
N SER A 83 -9.71 2.23 10.63
CA SER A 83 -8.66 2.26 9.60
C SER A 83 -9.23 2.41 8.18
N LYS A 84 -8.41 2.77 7.20
CA LYS A 84 -8.77 2.67 5.79
C LYS A 84 -8.57 1.24 5.32
N ASN A 85 -9.42 0.81 4.38
CA ASN A 85 -9.18 -0.45 3.66
C ASN A 85 -8.13 -0.21 2.56
N ALA A 86 -7.63 -1.28 1.97
CA ALA A 86 -6.56 -1.24 0.97
C ALA A 86 -6.92 -0.31 -0.22
N ALA A 87 -8.11 -0.49 -0.82
CA ALA A 87 -8.52 0.33 -1.96
C ALA A 87 -8.57 1.83 -1.64
N VAL A 88 -9.20 2.20 -0.51
CA VAL A 88 -9.31 3.59 -0.08
C VAL A 88 -7.94 4.18 0.27
N PHE A 89 -7.06 3.37 0.86
CA PHE A 89 -5.69 3.80 1.18
C PHE A 89 -4.89 4.19 -0.07
N LEU A 90 -5.03 3.43 -1.16
CA LEU A 90 -4.40 3.76 -2.45
C LEU A 90 -5.06 4.97 -3.11
N LYS A 91 -6.39 4.94 -3.20
CA LYS A 91 -7.20 5.97 -3.86
C LYS A 91 -6.99 7.36 -3.25
N ASP A 92 -6.95 7.43 -1.92
CA ASP A 92 -6.74 8.69 -1.20
C ASP A 92 -5.23 9.06 -1.12
N MET A 93 -4.34 8.27 -1.74
CA MET A 93 -2.88 8.44 -1.74
C MET A 93 -2.27 8.57 -0.33
N ILE A 94 -2.88 7.92 0.67
CA ILE A 94 -2.49 8.05 2.08
C ILE A 94 -1.06 7.55 2.30
N PHE A 95 -0.57 6.63 1.46
CA PHE A 95 0.80 6.16 1.55
C PHE A 95 1.85 7.28 1.52
N ILE A 96 1.58 8.41 0.85
CA ILE A 96 2.50 9.56 0.79
C ILE A 96 2.79 10.10 2.19
N ASP A 97 1.78 10.20 3.04
CA ASP A 97 1.91 10.74 4.40
C ASP A 97 2.55 9.74 5.38
N TYR A 98 2.58 8.47 5.01
CA TYR A 98 3.08 7.38 5.85
C TYR A 98 4.41 6.81 5.32
N GLN A 99 5.19 7.58 4.56
CA GLN A 99 6.56 7.15 4.21
C GLN A 99 7.46 7.01 5.44
N GLU A 100 7.12 7.68 6.54
CA GLU A 100 7.64 7.48 7.89
C GLU A 100 6.47 7.21 8.85
N ILE A 101 6.75 6.64 10.04
CA ILE A 101 5.72 6.45 11.06
C ILE A 101 5.48 7.80 11.73
N PRO A 102 4.27 8.37 11.71
CA PRO A 102 4.01 9.64 12.36
C PRO A 102 4.31 9.53 13.86
N GLU A 103 5.04 10.50 14.40
CA GLU A 103 5.14 10.67 15.84
C GLU A 103 3.75 10.98 16.37
N GLU A 104 3.30 10.24 17.39
CA GLU A 104 2.12 10.69 18.12
C GLU A 104 2.44 12.07 18.68
N GLN A 105 1.68 13.08 18.26
CA GLN A 105 1.49 14.25 19.10
C GLN A 105 0.72 13.79 20.34
N SER A 106 1.40 13.06 21.21
CA SER A 106 1.09 13.06 22.63
C SER A 106 0.95 14.54 22.96
N GLY A 107 -0.27 14.99 23.26
CA GLY A 107 -0.56 16.38 23.66
C GLY A 107 0.18 16.80 24.94
N TYR A 108 1.11 15.99 25.43
CA TYR A 108 2.13 16.37 26.38
C TYR A 108 3.24 17.16 25.67
N ASP A 109 3.04 18.47 25.63
CA ASP A 109 4.13 19.42 25.48
C ASP A 109 4.77 19.63 26.87
N PRO A 110 6.00 19.16 27.11
CA PRO A 110 6.69 19.39 28.39
C PRO A 110 6.93 20.88 28.70
N GLU A 111 6.82 21.79 27.73
CA GLU A 111 6.86 23.24 27.95
C GLU A 111 5.52 23.84 28.41
N LEU A 112 4.40 23.13 28.23
CA LEU A 112 3.07 23.61 28.64
C LEU A 112 2.62 23.13 30.03
N GLY A 113 3.46 22.38 30.75
CA GLY A 113 3.35 22.12 32.19
C GLY A 113 1.93 22.08 32.75
N PHE A 114 1.19 21.00 32.49
CA PHE A 114 -0.03 20.67 33.23
C PHE A 114 0.22 19.55 34.23
#